data_AF-A0A517XSI6-F1
#
_entry.id   AF-A0A517XSI6-F1
#
_cell.length_a   1.000
_cell.length_b   1.000
_cell.length_c   1.000
_cell.angle_alpha   90.00
_cell.angle_beta   90.00
_cell.angle_gamma   90.00
#
_symmetry.space_group_name_H-M   'P 1'
#
loop_
_entity.id
_entity.type
_entity.pdbx_description
1 polymer ?
#
loop_
_entity_poly.entity_id
_entity_poly.type
_entity_poly.pdbx_seq_one_letter_code
_entity_poly.pdbx_strand_id
1 'polypeptide(L)'
;MPPTDAVAEFRRSWLPYTTAAGLGRLIDLLEKSSPLLIHGAFTRAVPMGCLATQIAWNHPRTAHFEHEAGVMWLCRVARLNPATSTLILAWDRSGVGDYELRQGLLEACHEERERRAGAGVEEAELVGC
;
A
#
# COMPACT_ATOMS: atom_id res chain seq x y z
N MET A 1 12.52 -5.91 -15.74
CA MET A 1 11.05 -6.00 -15.82
C MET A 1 10.62 -6.05 -14.38
N PRO A 2 9.99 -4.99 -13.85
CA PRO A 2 9.40 -5.10 -12.54
C PRO A 2 8.45 -6.28 -12.61
N PRO A 3 8.23 -7.04 -11.53
CA PRO A 3 7.18 -8.05 -11.56
C PRO A 3 5.88 -7.30 -11.82
N THR A 4 5.43 -7.28 -13.07
CA THR A 4 4.23 -6.56 -13.54
C THR A 4 3.03 -6.99 -12.72
N ASP A 5 3.06 -8.23 -12.25
CA ASP A 5 2.09 -8.84 -11.35
C ASP A 5 2.03 -8.20 -9.95
N ALA A 6 3.14 -7.67 -9.42
CA ALA A 6 3.18 -7.04 -8.11
C ALA A 6 2.49 -5.67 -8.13
N VAL A 7 2.79 -4.84 -9.13
CA VAL A 7 2.12 -3.54 -9.32
C VAL A 7 0.64 -3.76 -9.70
N ALA A 8 0.34 -4.78 -10.52
CA ALA A 8 -1.04 -5.15 -10.84
C ALA A 8 -1.82 -5.62 -9.60
N GLU A 9 -1.22 -6.45 -8.74
CA GLU A 9 -1.80 -6.85 -7.45
C GLU A 9 -2.02 -5.63 -6.55
N PHE A 10 -1.04 -4.73 -6.46
CA PHE A 10 -1.14 -3.51 -5.68
C PHE A 10 -2.36 -2.68 -6.10
N ARG A 11 -2.51 -2.44 -7.42
CA ARG A 11 -3.63 -1.69 -7.98
C ARG A 11 -4.98 -2.35 -7.71
N ARG A 12 -5.08 -3.66 -7.89
CA ARG A 12 -6.36 -4.38 -7.79
C ARG A 12 -6.78 -4.73 -6.37
N SER A 13 -5.82 -5.06 -5.52
CA SER A 13 -6.08 -5.75 -4.26
C SER A 13 -5.64 -4.97 -3.03
N TRP A 14 -4.81 -3.93 -3.19
CA TRP A 14 -4.38 -3.09 -2.07
C TRP A 14 -5.06 -1.73 -2.11
N LEU A 15 -4.87 -0.99 -3.21
CA LEU A 15 -5.34 0.40 -3.34
C LEU A 15 -6.83 0.58 -3.00
N PRO A 16 -7.78 -0.28 -3.45
CA PRO A 16 -9.20 -0.11 -3.13
C PRO A 16 -9.53 -0.09 -1.63
N TYR A 17 -8.66 -0.68 -0.80
CA TYR A 17 -8.86 -0.78 0.64
C TYR A 17 -7.90 0.12 1.46
N THR A 18 -7.02 0.85 0.78
CA THR A 18 -6.13 1.84 1.39
C THR A 18 -6.91 3.13 1.62
N THR A 19 -6.88 3.67 2.85
CA THR A 19 -7.51 4.96 3.16
C THR A 19 -6.75 6.12 2.52
N ALA A 20 -7.35 7.31 2.45
CA ALA A 20 -6.66 8.52 1.98
C ALA A 20 -5.40 8.83 2.82
N ALA A 21 -5.49 8.67 4.15
CA ALA A 21 -4.34 8.83 5.04
C ALA A 21 -3.24 7.80 4.78
N GLY A 22 -3.61 6.52 4.62
CA GLY A 22 -2.66 5.45 4.29
C GLY A 22 -2.00 5.67 2.93
N LEU A 23 -2.77 6.12 1.94
CA LEU A 23 -2.27 6.43 0.60
C LEU A 23 -1.27 7.58 0.62
N GLY A 24 -1.60 8.69 1.30
CA GLY A 24 -0.69 9.82 1.47
C GLY A 24 0.61 9.43 2.18
N ARG A 25 0.51 8.60 3.23
CA ARG A 25 1.68 8.07 3.93
C ARG A 25 2.56 7.20 3.03
N LEU A 26 1.98 6.34 2.20
CA LEU A 26 2.74 5.51 1.28
C LEU A 26 3.50 6.35 0.24
N ILE A 27 2.84 7.35 -0.35
CA ILE A 27 3.46 8.27 -1.30
C ILE A 27 4.69 8.92 -0.67
N ASP A 28 4.54 9.53 0.50
CA ASP A 28 5.63 10.22 1.20
C ASP A 28 6.84 9.30 1.44
N LEU A 29 6.59 8.06 1.86
CA LEU A 29 7.65 7.11 2.14
C LEU A 29 8.33 6.60 0.87
N LEU A 30 7.57 6.31 -0.19
CA LEU A 30 8.08 5.82 -1.48
C LEU A 30 8.91 6.89 -2.19
N GLU A 31 8.45 8.14 -2.21
CA GLU A 31 9.17 9.29 -2.76
C GLU A 31 10.51 9.50 -2.06
N LYS A 32 10.51 9.45 -0.73
CA LYS A 32 11.72 9.69 0.08
C LYS A 32 12.63 8.47 0.20
N SER A 33 12.26 7.33 -0.39
CA SER A 33 12.97 6.06 -0.17
C SER A 33 13.22 5.78 1.32
N SER A 34 12.19 6.05 2.15
CA SER A 34 12.34 6.19 3.59
C SER A 34 12.93 4.93 4.26
N PRO A 35 13.89 5.05 5.21
CA PRO A 35 14.40 3.94 6.02
C PRO A 35 13.30 3.09 6.66
N LEU A 36 12.17 3.71 7.00
CA LEU A 36 11.01 3.02 7.57
C LEU A 36 10.42 1.96 6.63
N LEU A 37 10.54 2.13 5.30
CA LEU A 37 10.17 1.12 4.31
C LEU A 37 11.26 0.06 4.09
N ILE A 38 12.52 0.39 4.36
CA ILE A 38 13.70 -0.46 4.11
C ILE A 38 13.76 -1.62 5.09
N HIS A 39 13.35 -1.39 6.34
CA HIS A 39 13.43 -2.40 7.40
C HIS A 39 12.26 -3.40 7.42
N GLY A 40 11.21 -3.16 6.63
CA GLY A 40 10.00 -3.96 6.64
C GLY A 40 10.06 -5.14 5.67
N ALA A 41 10.62 -6.27 6.11
CA ALA A 41 10.44 -7.56 5.43
C ALA A 41 9.35 -8.37 6.16
N PHE A 42 8.26 -8.69 5.48
CA PHE A 42 7.10 -9.34 6.07
C PHE A 42 7.40 -10.78 6.54
N THR A 43 8.32 -11.46 5.86
CA THR A 43 8.69 -12.86 6.12
C THR A 43 9.97 -13.04 6.94
N ARG A 44 10.78 -12.00 7.14
CA ARG A 44 12.13 -12.12 7.75
C ARG A 44 12.28 -11.48 9.12
N ALA A 45 11.43 -10.51 9.47
CA ALA A 45 11.43 -9.83 10.76
C ALA A 45 9.99 -9.54 11.19
N VAL A 46 9.80 -9.11 12.46
CA VAL A 46 8.52 -8.50 12.86
C VAL A 46 8.24 -7.38 11.84
N PRO A 47 7.08 -7.35 11.17
CA PRO A 47 6.80 -6.49 10.01
C PRO A 47 6.61 -5.02 10.43
N MET A 48 7.62 -4.44 11.07
CA MET A 48 7.65 -3.07 11.50
C MET A 48 8.04 -2.22 10.29
N GLY A 49 7.09 -1.40 9.83
CA GLY A 49 7.33 -0.42 8.79
C GLY A 49 7.23 -0.92 7.34
N CYS A 50 6.90 -2.20 7.10
CA CYS A 50 6.61 -2.68 5.74
C CYS A 50 5.37 -1.98 5.13
N LEU A 51 5.20 -2.09 3.80
CA LEU A 51 4.10 -1.43 3.07
C LEU A 51 2.73 -1.66 3.74
N ALA A 52 2.40 -2.92 4.04
CA ALA A 52 1.12 -3.28 4.67
C ALA A 52 0.95 -2.66 6.06
N THR A 53 2.01 -2.61 6.87
CA THR A 53 1.96 -2.03 8.21
C THR A 53 1.77 -0.52 8.17
N GLN A 54 2.40 0.18 7.22
CA GLN A 54 2.19 1.64 7.04
C GLN A 54 0.75 1.95 6.66
N ILE A 55 0.13 1.14 5.79
CA ILE A 55 -1.30 1.28 5.48
C ILE A 55 -2.13 0.99 6.73
N ALA A 56 -1.85 -0.11 7.40
CA ALA A 56 -2.65 -0.60 8.51
C ALA A 56 -2.68 0.36 9.71
N TRP A 57 -1.56 1.00 10.03
CA TRP A 57 -1.47 2.03 11.07
C TRP A 57 -2.27 3.29 10.73
N ASN A 58 -2.52 3.56 9.46
CA ASN A 58 -3.32 4.69 8.97
C ASN A 58 -4.73 4.26 8.55
N HIS A 59 -5.17 3.06 8.96
CA HIS A 59 -6.46 2.50 8.60
C HIS A 59 -7.32 2.28 9.86
N PRO A 60 -8.57 2.79 9.91
CA PRO A 60 -9.37 2.87 11.14
C PRO A 60 -9.69 1.49 11.74
N ARG A 61 -9.81 0.46 10.90
CA ARG A 61 -10.14 -0.91 11.36
C ARG A 61 -8.94 -1.67 11.93
N THR A 62 -7.72 -1.17 11.76
CA THR A 62 -6.50 -1.97 12.03
C THR A 62 -5.42 -1.23 12.82
N ALA A 63 -5.51 0.10 12.97
CA ALA A 63 -4.52 0.90 13.66
C ALA A 63 -4.26 0.47 15.12
N HIS A 64 -5.26 -0.11 15.78
CA HIS A 64 -5.18 -0.55 17.19
C HIS A 64 -4.49 -1.90 17.39
N PHE A 65 -4.12 -2.63 16.32
CA PHE A 65 -3.42 -3.92 16.43
C PHE A 65 -1.89 -3.78 16.52
N GLU A 66 -1.37 -2.56 16.64
CA GLU A 66 0.06 -2.24 16.80
C GLU A 66 0.97 -3.07 15.86
N HIS A 67 1.67 -4.06 16.40
CA HIS A 67 2.64 -4.91 15.70
C HIS A 67 1.98 -5.87 14.69
N GLU A 68 0.73 -6.28 14.93
CA GLU A 68 -0.01 -7.20 14.05
C GLU A 68 -0.83 -6.46 12.98
N ALA A 69 -0.86 -5.13 13.01
CA ALA A 69 -1.71 -4.32 12.16
C ALA A 69 -1.56 -4.66 10.67
N GLY A 70 -0.33 -4.85 10.18
CA GLY A 70 -0.07 -5.20 8.78
C GLY A 70 -0.69 -6.54 8.37
N VAL A 71 -0.52 -7.60 9.18
CA VAL A 71 -1.12 -8.93 8.94
C VAL A 71 -2.64 -8.84 8.98
N MET A 72 -3.18 -8.14 9.97
CA MET A 72 -4.61 -7.99 10.15
C MET A 72 -5.25 -7.21 9.00
N TRP A 73 -4.58 -6.18 8.50
CA TRP A 73 -5.04 -5.45 7.31
C TRP A 73 -5.00 -6.33 6.06
N LEU A 74 -3.90 -7.04 5.81
CA LEU A 74 -3.83 -7.95 4.65
C LEU A 74 -4.92 -9.00 4.68
N CYS A 75 -5.03 -9.75 5.79
CA CYS A 75 -5.95 -10.87 5.88
C CYS A 75 -7.42 -10.44 5.96
N ARG A 76 -7.75 -9.38 6.71
CA ARG A 76 -9.14 -9.01 7.04
C ARG A 76 -9.71 -7.83 6.26
N VAL A 77 -8.85 -6.99 5.71
CA VAL A 77 -9.27 -5.80 4.94
C VAL A 77 -9.01 -6.03 3.45
N ALA A 78 -7.75 -6.25 3.05
CA ALA A 78 -7.38 -6.50 1.66
C ALA A 78 -7.73 -7.93 1.17
N ARG A 79 -8.03 -8.85 2.10
CA ARG A 79 -8.29 -10.28 1.83
C ARG A 79 -7.17 -10.97 1.07
N LEU A 80 -5.93 -10.60 1.37
CA LEU A 80 -4.72 -11.17 0.80
C LEU A 80 -4.04 -12.10 1.80
N ASN A 81 -3.43 -13.15 1.28
CA ASN A 81 -2.53 -14.00 2.05
C ASN A 81 -1.09 -13.48 1.88
N PRO A 82 -0.41 -13.02 2.95
CA PRO A 82 0.95 -12.51 2.86
C PRO A 82 1.94 -13.49 2.24
N ALA A 83 1.75 -14.80 2.43
CA ALA A 83 2.63 -15.84 1.90
C ALA A 83 2.52 -16.03 0.38
N THR A 84 1.41 -15.59 -0.23
CA THR A 84 1.17 -15.72 -1.68
C THR A 84 1.03 -14.38 -2.39
N SER A 85 1.05 -13.27 -1.66
CA SER A 85 1.00 -11.93 -2.25
C SER A 85 2.24 -11.69 -3.09
N THR A 86 2.03 -11.44 -4.39
CA THR A 86 3.14 -11.18 -5.31
C THR A 86 3.87 -9.90 -4.94
N LEU A 87 3.16 -8.91 -4.41
CA LEU A 87 3.76 -7.67 -3.92
C LEU A 87 4.63 -7.91 -2.70
N ILE A 88 4.14 -8.63 -1.67
CA ILE A 88 4.94 -8.93 -0.48
C ILE A 88 6.19 -9.72 -0.87
N LEU A 89 6.05 -10.75 -1.69
CA LEU A 89 7.19 -11.58 -2.11
C LEU A 89 8.22 -10.79 -2.94
N ALA A 90 7.78 -9.86 -3.78
CA ALA A 90 8.67 -8.98 -4.54
C ALA A 90 9.37 -7.96 -3.62
N TRP A 91 8.62 -7.35 -2.71
CA TRP A 91 9.14 -6.36 -1.77
C TRP A 91 10.13 -6.99 -0.77
N ASP A 92 9.85 -8.18 -0.26
CA ASP A 92 10.76 -8.88 0.67
C ASP A 92 12.09 -9.30 0.01
N ARG A 93 12.09 -9.43 -1.32
CA ARG A 93 13.29 -9.80 -2.08
C ARG A 93 14.26 -8.62 -2.22
N SER A 94 13.74 -7.47 -2.64
CA SER A 94 14.57 -6.33 -3.08
C SER A 94 14.10 -4.98 -2.51
N GLY A 95 12.85 -4.89 -2.06
CA GLY A 95 12.29 -3.76 -1.31
C GLY A 95 12.55 -2.41 -1.97
N VAL A 96 13.02 -1.46 -1.15
CA VAL A 96 13.38 -0.10 -1.59
C VAL A 96 14.46 -0.07 -2.68
N GLY A 97 15.30 -1.10 -2.76
CA GLY A 97 16.43 -1.20 -3.67
C GLY A 97 16.00 -1.58 -5.10
N ASP A 98 14.78 -2.07 -5.26
CA ASP A 98 14.16 -2.26 -6.57
C ASP A 98 13.53 -0.96 -7.06
N TYR A 99 14.30 -0.19 -7.82
CA TYR A 99 13.87 1.09 -8.36
C TYR A 99 12.63 0.95 -9.27
N GLU A 100 12.58 -0.08 -10.13
CA GLU A 100 11.47 -0.30 -11.06
C GLU A 100 10.17 -0.57 -10.29
N LEU A 101 10.21 -1.47 -9.29
CA LEU A 101 9.06 -1.76 -8.44
C LEU A 101 8.63 -0.52 -7.66
N ARG A 102 9.57 0.21 -7.05
CA ARG A 102 9.27 1.40 -6.24
C ARG A 102 8.59 2.49 -7.08
N GLN A 103 9.09 2.78 -8.27
CA GLN A 103 8.47 3.76 -9.17
C GLN A 103 7.07 3.31 -9.59
N GLY A 104 6.88 2.04 -9.97
CA GLY A 104 5.56 1.53 -10.35
C GLY A 104 4.53 1.59 -9.21
N LEU A 105 4.95 1.38 -7.95
CA LEU A 105 4.07 1.57 -6.80
C LEU A 105 3.73 3.04 -6.55
N LEU A 106 4.71 3.94 -6.71
CA LEU A 106 4.51 5.37 -6.51
C LEU A 106 3.56 5.95 -7.56
N GLU A 107 3.77 5.63 -8.84
CA GLU A 107 2.88 6.00 -9.94
C GLU A 107 1.45 5.51 -9.68
N ALA A 108 1.30 4.24 -9.29
CA ALA A 108 0.00 3.67 -8.94
C ALA A 108 -0.68 4.41 -7.77
N CYS A 109 0.09 4.87 -6.77
CA CYS A 109 -0.47 5.67 -5.67
C CYS A 109 -0.97 7.04 -6.14
N HIS A 110 -0.21 7.71 -7.00
CA HIS A 110 -0.59 9.03 -7.54
C HIS A 110 -1.83 8.94 -8.42
N GLU A 111 -1.88 7.97 -9.33
CA GLU A 111 -3.05 7.72 -10.18
C GLU A 111 -4.30 7.42 -9.35
N GLU A 112 -4.19 6.60 -8.29
CA GLU A 112 -5.33 6.32 -7.42
C GLU A 112 -5.79 7.55 -6.65
N ARG A 113 -4.87 8.42 -6.23
CA ARG A 113 -5.19 9.70 -5.58
C ARG A 113 -5.95 10.61 -6.53
N GLU A 114 -5.49 10.74 -7.78
CA GLU A 114 -6.15 11.51 -8.83
C GLU A 114 -7.53 10.95 -9.17
N ARG A 115 -7.64 9.62 -9.33
CA ARG A 115 -8.92 8.94 -9.59
C ARG A 115 -9.95 9.21 -8.50
N ARG A 116 -9.54 9.18 -7.23
CA ARG A 116 -10.44 9.51 -6.09
C ARG A 116 -10.83 10.98 -6.08
N ALA A 117 -9.91 11.87 -6.42
CA ALA A 117 -10.19 13.30 -6.51
C ALA A 117 -11.21 13.60 -7.62
N GLY A 118 -11.09 12.97 -8.79
CA GLY A 118 -12.06 13.07 -9.88
C GLY A 118 -13.45 12.57 -9.49
N ALA A 119 -13.53 11.38 -8.87
CA ALA A 119 -14.81 10.80 -8.45
C ALA A 119 -15.56 11.65 -7.41
N GLY A 120 -14.84 12.29 -6.48
CA GLY A 120 -15.45 13.18 -5.49
C GLY A 120 -16.02 14.48 -6.06
N VAL A 121 -15.56 14.90 -7.24
CA VAL A 121 -16.11 16.05 -7.97
C VAL A 121 -17.40 15.66 -8.68
N GLU A 122 -17.44 14.50 -9.34
CA GLU A 122 -18.64 14.01 -10.03
C GLU A 122 -19.82 13.73 -9.07
N GLU A 123 -19.56 13.17 -7.88
CA GLU A 123 -20.60 12.97 -6.86
C GLU A 123 -21.13 14.31 -6.29
N ALA A 124 -20.28 15.32 -6.16
CA ALA A 124 -20.68 16.64 -5.69
C ALA A 124 -21.53 17.41 -6.72
N GLU A 125 -21.24 17.25 -8.02
CA GLU A 125 -22.05 17.85 -9.10
C GLU A 125 -23.43 17.17 -9.25
N LEU A 126 -23.53 15.86 -8.96
CA LEU A 126 -24.80 15.10 -9.02
C LEU A 126 -25.76 15.39 -7.85
N VAL A 127 -25.25 15.74 -6.67
CA VAL A 127 -26.08 16.09 -5.49
C VAL A 127 -26.48 17.57 -5.47
N GLY A 128 -25.84 18.40 -6.32
CA GLY A 128 -26.09 19.83 -6.44
C GLY A 128 -27.20 20.25 -7.42
N CYS A 129 -27.91 19.31 -8.05
CA CYS A 129 -29.02 19.58 -8.99
C CYS A 129 -30.40 19.26 -8.39
#